data_AF-R6AGA5-F1
#
_entry.id   AF-R6AGA5-F1
#
_cell.length_a   1.000
_cell.length_b   1.000
_cell.length_c   1.000
_cell.angle_alpha   90.00
_cell.angle_beta   90.00
_cell.angle_gamma   90.00
#
_symmetry.space_group_name_H-M   'P 1'
#
loop_
_entity.id
_entity.type
_entity.pdbx_description
1 polymer ?
#
loop_
_entity_poly.entity_id
_entity_poly.type
_entity_poly.pdbx_seq_one_letter_code
_entity_poly.pdbx_strand_id
1 'polypeptide(L)' 'MNLSEQITKNNLYKTFEPYIDPAVTMKERLDGHVRLTAHASEEAKQALAKWKAIKLKERLF' A
#
# COMPACT_ATOMS: atom_id res chain seq x y z
N MET A 1 -1.65 -6.94 -15.61
CA MET A 1 -2.15 -5.67 -15.04
C MET A 1 -2.09 -4.57 -16.09
N ASN A 2 -3.14 -3.76 -16.22
CA ASN A 2 -3.16 -2.64 -17.17
C ASN A 2 -2.34 -1.44 -16.64
N LEU A 3 -1.85 -0.57 -17.55
CA LEU A 3 -1.08 0.64 -17.20
C LEU A 3 -1.81 1.54 -16.19
N SER A 4 -3.13 1.66 -16.33
CA SER A 4 -3.98 2.42 -15.40
C SER A 4 -3.94 1.85 -13.98
N GLU A 5 -4.03 0.52 -13.82
CA GLU A 5 -3.95 -0.13 -12.50
C GLU A 5 -2.58 0.08 -11.84
N GLN A 6 -1.50 0.09 -12.63
CA GLN A 6 -0.15 0.38 -12.13
C GLN A 6 -0.01 1.82 -11.65
N ILE A 7 -0.57 2.79 -12.39
CA ILE A 7 -0.59 4.20 -11.99
C ILE A 7 -1.40 4.37 -10.71
N THR A 8 -2.58 3.77 -10.61
CA THR A 8 -3.41 3.80 -9.40
C THR A 8 -2.68 3.20 -8.21
N LYS A 9 -2.05 2.04 -8.37
CA LYS A 9 -1.26 1.38 -7.32
C LYS A 9 -0.12 2.27 -6.82
N ASN A 10 0.62 2.93 -7.70
CA ASN A 10 1.69 3.84 -7.31
C ASN A 10 1.17 5.10 -6.59
N ASN A 11 0.06 5.68 -7.05
CA ASN A 11 -0.54 6.83 -6.38
C ASN A 11 -1.01 6.47 -4.97
N LEU A 12 -1.70 5.34 -4.81
CA LEU A 12 -2.12 4.84 -3.50
C LEU A 12 -0.91 4.63 -2.57
N TYR A 13 0.16 4.03 -3.09
CA TYR A 13 1.39 3.80 -2.32
C TYR A 13 1.99 5.11 -1.80
N LYS A 14 2.12 6.14 -2.66
CA LYS A 14 2.63 7.45 -2.26
C LYS A 14 1.78 8.13 -1.18
N THR A 15 0.46 7.92 -1.20
CA THR A 15 -0.46 8.51 -0.20
C THR A 15 -0.20 8.00 1.21
N PHE A 16 0.15 6.71 1.37
CA PHE A 16 0.39 6.13 2.70
C PHE A 16 1.87 5.91 3.04
N GLU A 17 2.78 5.99 2.07
CA GLU A 17 4.23 5.85 2.25
C GLU A 17 4.81 6.64 3.44
N PRO A 18 4.51 7.95 3.63
CA PRO A 18 5.08 8.71 4.74
C PRO A 18 4.56 8.26 6.12
N TYR A 19 3.47 7.51 6.15
CA TYR A 19 2.85 6.99 7.37
C TYR A 19 3.24 5.53 7.64
N ILE A 20 4.07 4.89 6.80
CA ILE A 20 4.51 3.52 7.03
C ILE A 20 5.33 3.47 8.32
N ASP A 21 4.99 2.50 9.18
CA ASP A 21 5.70 2.30 10.42
C ASP A 21 7.20 2.00 10.15
N PRO A 22 8.14 2.69 10.81
CA PRO A 22 9.57 2.52 10.56
C PRO A 22 10.07 1.11 10.87
N ALA A 23 9.35 0.33 11.70
CA ALA A 23 9.65 -1.07 11.95
C ALA A 23 9.33 -1.98 10.76
N VAL A 24 8.53 -1.51 9.79
CA VAL A 24 8.19 -2.27 8.59
C VAL A 24 9.36 -2.26 7.63
N THR A 25 9.99 -3.43 7.50
CA THR A 25 11.13 -3.66 6.62
C THR A 25 10.75 -3.60 5.14
N MET A 26 11.73 -3.34 4.27
CA MET A 26 11.50 -3.40 2.82
C MET A 26 10.96 -4.76 2.35
N LYS A 27 11.39 -5.86 3.00
CA LYS A 27 10.88 -7.20 2.72
C LYS A 27 9.39 -7.30 3.01
N GLU A 28 8.94 -6.81 4.15
CA GLU A 28 7.50 -6.75 4.49
C GLU A 28 6.72 -5.86 3.52
N ARG A 29 7.27 -4.72 3.09
CA ARG A 29 6.63 -3.86 2.08
C ARG A 29 6.45 -4.58 0.74
N LEU A 30 7.49 -5.26 0.27
CA LEU A 30 7.46 -6.05 -0.96
C LEU A 30 6.52 -7.23 -0.85
N ASP A 31 6.35 -7.81 0.33
CA ASP A 31 5.37 -8.86 0.59
C ASP A 31 3.93 -8.31 0.81
N GLY A 32 3.77 -6.99 0.90
CA GLY A 32 2.47 -6.34 1.13
C GLY A 32 2.02 -6.30 2.60
N HIS A 33 2.90 -6.70 3.52
CA HIS A 33 2.74 -6.59 4.97
C HIS A 33 3.08 -5.17 5.44
N VAL A 34 2.35 -4.19 4.92
CA VAL A 34 2.50 -2.78 5.32
C VAL A 34 1.59 -2.48 6.52
N ARG A 35 2.18 -1.83 7.52
CA ARG A 35 1.51 -1.26 8.70
C ARG A 35 1.76 0.25 8.71
N LEU A 36 0.76 1.01 9.12
CA LEU A 36 0.87 2.47 9.27
C LEU A 36 1.03 2.84 10.74
N THR A 37 1.67 3.97 10.99
CA THR A 37 1.77 4.57 12.32
C THR A 37 0.38 4.98 12.84
N ALA A 38 0.26 5.14 14.16
CA ALA A 38 -1.01 5.52 14.80
C ALA A 38 -1.53 6.91 14.32
N HIS A 39 -0.64 7.77 13.85
CA HIS A 39 -0.94 9.12 13.35
C HIS A 39 -1.31 9.15 11.86
N ALA A 40 -1.41 7.99 11.20
CA ALA A 40 -1.82 7.94 9.81
C ALA A 40 -3.18 8.57 9.60
N SER A 41 -3.28 9.46 8.61
CA SER A 41 -4.54 10.04 8.20
C SER A 41 -5.52 8.96 7.71
N GLU A 42 -6.82 9.22 7.84
CA GLU A 42 -7.85 8.31 7.34
C GLU A 42 -7.68 8.05 5.83
N GLU A 43 -7.23 9.05 5.08
CA GLU A 43 -6.91 8.91 3.66
C GLU A 43 -5.78 7.89 3.43
N ALA A 44 -4.71 7.92 4.23
CA ALA A 44 -3.62 6.96 4.14
C ALA A 44 -4.09 5.53 4.49
N LYS A 45 -4.95 5.39 5.50
CA LYS A 45 -5.55 4.09 5.87
C LYS A 45 -6.40 3.53 4.73
N GLN A 46 -7.25 4.37 4.12
CA GLN A 46 -8.05 3.98 2.97
C GLN A 46 -7.20 3.64 1.75
N ALA A 47 -6.15 4.43 1.49
CA ALA A 47 -5.23 4.18 0.39
C ALA A 47 -4.50 2.84 0.56
N LEU A 48 -4.06 2.52 1.78
CA LEU A 48 -3.46 1.23 2.09
C LEU A 48 -4.44 0.06 1.87
N ALA A 49 -5.69 0.20 2.31
CA ALA A 49 -6.71 -0.84 2.11
C ALA A 49 -6.94 -1.13 0.62
N LYS A 50 -7.09 -0.08 -0.20
CA LYS A 50 -7.22 -0.21 -1.66
C LYS A 50 -5.98 -0.83 -2.30
N TRP A 51 -4.79 -0.41 -1.88
CA TRP A 51 -3.52 -0.95 -2.38
C TRP A 51 -3.37 -2.43 -2.05
N LYS A 52 -3.69 -2.86 -0.82
CA LYS A 52 -3.68 -4.27 -0.42
C LYS A 52 -4.66 -5.10 -1.24
N ALA A 53 -5.86 -4.60 -1.52
CA ALA A 53 -6.84 -5.28 -2.36
C ALA A 53 -6.31 -5.51 -3.79
N ILE A 54 -5.65 -4.50 -4.37
CA ILE A 54 -5.01 -4.59 -5.69
C ILE A 54 -3.87 -5.63 -5.68
N LYS A 55 -3.00 -5.58 -4.66
CA LYS A 55 -1.91 -6.54 -4.43
C LYS A 55 -2.40 -7.98 -4.27
N LEU A 56 -3.52 -8.17 -3.57
CA LEU A 56 -4.14 -9.48 -3.37
C LEU A 56 -4.67 -10.03 -4.69
N LYS A 57 -5.34 -9.18 -5.48
CA LYS A 57 -5.78 -9.53 -6.84
C LYS A 57 -4.59 -9.96 -7.71
N GLU A 58 -3.45 -9.25 -7.66
CA GLU A 58 -2.23 -9.66 -8.39
C GLU A 58 -1.62 -10.98 -7.91
N ARG A 59 -1.85 -11.40 -6.66
CA ARG A 59 -1.34 -12.69 -6.16
C ARG A 59 -2.19 -13.88 -6.61
N LEU A 60 -3.43 -13.62 -7.01
CA LEU A 60 -4.41 -14.64 -7.41
C LEU A 60 -4.38 -14.94 -8.92
N PHE A 61 -3.69 -14.13 -9.72
CA PHE A 61 -3.60 -14.21 -11.17
C PHE A 61 -2.14 -14.19 -11.63
#